data_AF-A0A425WJK7-F1
#
_entry.id   AF-A0A425WJK7-F1
#
_cell.length_a   1.000
_cell.length_b   1.000
_cell.length_c   1.000
_cell.angle_alpha   90.00
_cell.angle_beta   90.00
_cell.angle_gamma   90.00
#
_symmetry.space_group_name_H-M   'P 1'
#
loop_
_entity.id
_entity.type
_entity.pdbx_description
1 polymer ?
#
loop_
_entity_poly.entity_id
_entity_poly.type
_entity_poly.pdbx_seq_one_letter_code
_entity_poly.pdbx_strand_id
1 'polypeptide(L)'
;MDSRYDDLQKIIDEALSAMAAEAGPGSSPKRANLAEFCRRTGLSRSKAKTLQKKGFHAGPHGNAGRKAETTVLTGYTGIVDDQLRKGATNSQTIFDRLKEHGYAGAIMSVKDYIAAQQLARERAEEAGGSPGPAR
;
A
#
# COMPACT_ATOMS: atom_id res chain seq x y z
N MET A 1 -10.16 -7.02 -0.54
CA MET A 1 -10.29 -7.14 -2.00
C MET A 1 -10.29 -5.73 -2.56
N ASP A 2 -9.20 -5.35 -3.21
CA ASP A 2 -9.02 -4.02 -3.79
C ASP A 2 -9.77 -3.96 -5.13
N SER A 3 -11.04 -3.52 -5.10
CA SER A 3 -11.96 -3.46 -6.26
C SER A 3 -11.33 -2.89 -7.54
N ARG A 4 -10.43 -1.91 -7.40
CA ARG A 4 -9.75 -1.26 -8.52
C ARG A 4 -8.82 -2.19 -9.32
N TYR A 5 -8.22 -3.21 -8.69
CA TYR A 5 -7.41 -4.19 -9.41
C TYR A 5 -8.29 -5.23 -10.10
N ASP A 6 -9.39 -5.61 -9.46
CA ASP A 6 -10.36 -6.54 -10.03
C ASP A 6 -11.00 -5.96 -11.29
N ASP A 7 -11.36 -4.67 -11.27
CA ASP A 7 -11.93 -3.99 -12.43
C ASP A 7 -10.93 -3.83 -13.58
N LEU A 8 -9.65 -3.55 -13.26
CA LEU A 8 -8.58 -3.54 -14.27
C LEU A 8 -8.32 -4.93 -14.83
N GLN A 9 -8.35 -5.98 -14.00
CA GLN A 9 -8.17 -7.37 -14.44
C GLN A 9 -9.29 -7.77 -15.41
N LYS A 10 -10.55 -7.41 -15.12
CA LYS A 10 -11.69 -7.67 -16.03
C LYS A 10 -11.47 -7.05 -17.42
N ILE A 11 -11.02 -5.79 -17.49
CA ILE A 11 -10.73 -5.12 -18.77
C ILE A 11 -9.61 -5.84 -19.54
N ILE A 12 -8.58 -6.32 -18.82
CA ILE A 12 -7.47 -7.08 -19.42
C ILE A 12 -7.96 -8.43 -19.95
N ASP A 13 -8.75 -9.16 -19.17
CA ASP A 13 -9.26 -10.48 -19.51
C ASP A 13 -10.22 -10.41 -20.70
N GLU A 14 -11.11 -9.41 -20.73
CA GLU A 14 -12.01 -9.16 -21.85
C GLU A 14 -11.24 -8.87 -23.14
N ALA A 15 -10.24 -7.99 -23.07
CA ALA A 15 -9.41 -7.66 -24.23
C ALA A 15 -8.65 -8.88 -24.75
N LEU A 16 -8.09 -9.72 -23.86
CA LEU A 16 -7.38 -10.93 -24.24
C LEU A 16 -8.31 -11.99 -24.83
N SER A 17 -9.50 -12.16 -24.27
CA SER A 17 -10.53 -13.08 -24.78
C SER A 17 -10.97 -12.71 -26.20
N ALA A 18 -11.27 -11.43 -26.42
CA ALA A 18 -11.65 -10.92 -27.74
C ALA A 18 -10.52 -11.07 -28.77
N MET A 19 -9.28 -10.80 -28.37
CA MET A 19 -8.10 -10.99 -29.24
C MET A 19 -7.85 -12.47 -29.55
N ALA A 20 -8.07 -13.37 -28.60
CA ALA A 20 -7.92 -14.81 -28.80
C ALA A 20 -9.00 -15.36 -29.75
N ALA A 21 -10.23 -14.87 -29.64
CA ALA A 21 -11.33 -15.22 -30.55
C ALA A 21 -11.04 -14.82 -32.00
N GLU A 22 -10.43 -13.65 -32.21
CA GLU A 22 -10.11 -13.14 -33.55
C GLU A 22 -8.84 -13.75 -34.15
N ALA A 23 -7.84 -14.07 -33.33
CA ALA A 23 -6.55 -14.59 -33.80
C ALA A 23 -6.56 -16.10 -34.15
N GLY A 24 -7.62 -16.83 -33.76
CA GLY A 24 -7.79 -18.26 -34.05
C GLY A 24 -6.92 -19.21 -33.18
N PRO A 25 -7.16 -20.52 -33.29
CA PRO A 25 -6.46 -21.54 -32.49
C PRO A 25 -4.97 -21.61 -32.85
N GLY A 26 -4.10 -21.34 -31.88
CA GLY A 26 -2.63 -21.31 -32.05
C GLY A 26 -1.98 -19.97 -31.72
N SER A 27 -2.77 -18.93 -31.47
CA SER A 27 -2.26 -17.64 -30.99
C SER A 27 -1.83 -17.74 -29.52
N SER A 28 -0.54 -17.52 -29.26
CA SER A 28 -0.02 -17.46 -27.89
C SER A 28 -0.18 -16.04 -27.33
N PRO A 29 -0.74 -15.84 -26.12
CA PRO A 29 -0.87 -14.51 -25.51
C PRO A 29 0.49 -13.83 -25.28
N LYS A 30 1.59 -14.59 -25.16
CA LYS A 30 2.97 -14.06 -25.14
C LYS A 30 3.40 -13.38 -26.45
N ARG A 31 2.76 -13.72 -27.58
CA ARG A 31 2.95 -13.10 -28.90
C ARG A 31 1.79 -12.17 -29.28
N ALA A 32 0.85 -11.91 -28.37
CA ALA A 32 -0.29 -11.03 -28.62
C ALA A 32 0.18 -9.66 -29.11
N ASN A 33 -0.57 -9.09 -30.05
CA ASN A 33 -0.28 -7.78 -30.61
C ASN A 33 -0.40 -6.71 -29.52
N LEU A 34 0.75 -6.25 -29.02
CA LEU A 34 0.80 -5.27 -27.94
C LEU A 34 0.13 -3.95 -28.32
N ALA A 35 0.20 -3.56 -29.60
CA ALA A 35 -0.42 -2.31 -30.07
C ALA A 35 -1.94 -2.40 -29.99
N GLU A 36 -2.50 -3.55 -30.36
CA GLU A 36 -3.93 -3.81 -30.29
C GLU A 36 -4.43 -3.94 -28.85
N PHE A 37 -3.68 -4.63 -28.00
CA PHE A 37 -3.96 -4.71 -26.58
C PHE A 37 -4.00 -3.31 -25.94
N CYS A 38 -3.07 -2.41 -26.29
CA CYS A 38 -3.10 -1.02 -25.80
C CYS A 38 -4.35 -0.26 -26.30
N ARG A 39 -4.79 -0.48 -27.55
CA ARG A 39 -6.01 0.14 -28.08
C ARG A 39 -7.28 -0.33 -27.37
N ARG A 40 -7.39 -1.64 -27.08
CA ARG A 40 -8.56 -2.24 -26.41
C ARG A 40 -8.64 -1.90 -24.92
N THR A 41 -7.49 -1.89 -24.23
CA THR A 41 -7.44 -1.66 -22.77
C THR A 41 -7.23 -0.19 -22.37
N GLY A 42 -6.85 0.68 -23.32
CA GLY A 42 -6.47 2.07 -23.04
C GLY A 42 -5.16 2.21 -22.25
N LEU A 43 -4.41 1.12 -22.05
CA LEU A 43 -3.18 1.13 -21.26
C LEU A 43 -2.00 1.70 -22.06
N SER A 44 -1.11 2.39 -21.35
CA SER A 44 0.16 2.82 -21.95
C SER A 44 1.01 1.61 -22.35
N ARG A 45 1.81 1.78 -23.41
CA ARG A 45 2.68 0.70 -23.92
C ARG A 45 3.60 0.12 -22.86
N SER A 46 4.14 0.97 -21.98
CA SER A 46 5.01 0.56 -20.87
C SER A 46 4.27 -0.29 -19.83
N LYS A 47 3.02 0.08 -19.51
CA LYS A 47 2.17 -0.67 -18.57
C LYS A 47 1.79 -2.02 -19.18
N ALA A 48 1.38 -2.05 -20.44
CA ALA A 48 1.05 -3.26 -21.16
C ALA A 48 2.26 -4.22 -21.28
N LYS A 49 3.45 -3.71 -21.59
CA LYS A 49 4.70 -4.52 -21.60
C LYS A 49 5.03 -5.11 -20.22
N THR A 50 4.76 -4.35 -19.16
CA THR A 50 4.97 -4.83 -17.78
C THR A 50 3.96 -5.93 -17.42
N LEU A 51 2.70 -5.76 -17.79
CA LEU A 51 1.66 -6.78 -17.61
C LEU A 51 1.99 -8.05 -18.40
N GLN A 52 2.42 -7.92 -19.65
CA GLN A 52 2.86 -9.08 -20.46
C GLN A 52 3.97 -9.89 -19.78
N LYS A 53 4.98 -9.22 -19.20
CA LYS A 53 6.03 -9.90 -18.41
C LYS A 53 5.50 -10.62 -17.17
N LYS A 54 4.40 -10.12 -16.60
CA LYS A 54 3.71 -10.67 -15.43
C LYS A 54 2.56 -11.64 -15.81
N GLY A 55 2.44 -12.03 -17.07
CA GLY A 55 1.38 -12.93 -17.53
C GLY A 55 -0.01 -12.29 -17.56
N PHE A 56 -0.10 -10.99 -17.79
CA PHE A 56 -1.33 -10.19 -17.83
C PHE A 56 -2.12 -10.14 -16.51
N HIS A 57 -1.44 -10.34 -15.39
CA HIS A 57 -2.03 -10.20 -14.07
C HIS A 57 -1.87 -8.78 -13.51
N ALA A 58 -2.99 -8.12 -13.23
CA ALA A 58 -3.10 -6.84 -12.53
C ALA A 58 -3.03 -7.06 -11.01
N GLY A 59 -1.82 -7.27 -10.50
CA GLY A 59 -1.56 -7.32 -9.06
C GLY A 59 -1.20 -5.95 -8.47
N PRO A 60 -1.22 -5.83 -7.12
CA PRO A 60 -0.63 -4.69 -6.45
C PRO A 60 0.85 -4.53 -6.83
N HIS A 61 1.36 -3.30 -6.71
CA HIS A 61 2.78 -3.05 -6.96
C HIS A 61 3.64 -3.94 -6.05
N GLY A 62 4.80 -4.42 -6.49
CA GLY A 62 5.64 -5.32 -5.68
C GLY A 62 6.13 -4.71 -4.36
N ASN A 63 6.12 -3.37 -4.27
CA ASN A 63 6.39 -2.62 -3.04
C ASN A 63 5.13 -2.13 -2.33
N ALA A 64 3.94 -2.46 -2.82
CA ALA A 64 2.70 -2.11 -2.13
C ALA A 64 2.70 -2.82 -0.76
N GLY A 65 2.52 -2.05 0.31
CA GLY A 65 2.57 -2.55 1.68
C GLY A 65 3.99 -2.79 2.23
N ARG A 66 5.05 -2.67 1.42
CA ARG A 66 6.42 -2.77 1.93
C ARG A 66 6.76 -1.49 2.71
N LYS A 67 6.94 -1.64 4.03
CA LYS A 67 7.47 -0.59 4.89
C LYS A 67 8.98 -0.77 5.02
N ALA A 68 9.72 0.34 5.08
CA ALA A 68 11.15 0.28 5.39
C ALA A 68 11.34 -0.09 6.87
N GLU A 69 12.31 -0.95 7.17
CA GLU A 69 12.64 -1.36 8.55
C GLU A 69 13.16 -0.18 9.38
N THR A 70 13.94 0.70 8.73
CA THR A 70 14.44 1.93 9.34
C THR A 70 13.95 3.12 8.52
N THR A 71 13.31 4.07 9.21
CA THR A 71 12.87 5.33 8.62
C THR A 71 13.58 6.48 9.31
N VAL A 72 13.54 7.67 8.70
CA VAL A 72 14.06 8.91 9.34
C VAL A 72 13.41 9.13 10.72
N LEU A 73 12.14 8.75 10.89
CA LEU A 73 11.43 8.89 12.15
C LEU A 73 11.94 7.96 13.25
N THR A 74 12.54 6.81 12.91
CA THR A 74 13.05 5.83 13.88
C THR A 74 14.09 6.45 14.82
N GLY A 75 14.86 7.44 14.37
CA GLY A 75 15.82 8.17 15.22
C GLY A 75 15.19 9.20 16.17
N TYR A 76 13.90 9.51 16.02
CA TYR A 76 13.20 10.55 16.79
C TYR A 76 12.00 10.00 17.58
N THR A 77 11.82 8.68 17.63
CA THR A 77 10.70 8.03 18.34
C THR A 77 10.64 8.45 19.81
N GLY A 78 11.78 8.58 20.48
CA GLY A 78 11.83 9.04 21.88
C GLY A 78 11.22 10.42 22.11
N ILE A 79 11.35 11.35 21.14
CA ILE A 79 10.72 12.68 21.22
C ILE A 79 9.21 12.53 21.05
N VAL A 80 8.77 11.73 20.09
CA VAL A 80 7.34 11.48 19.84
C VAL A 80 6.68 10.82 21.05
N ASP A 81 7.34 9.83 21.65
CA ASP A 81 6.81 9.10 22.81
C ASP A 81 6.72 9.99 24.06
N ASP A 82 7.69 10.88 24.27
CA ASP A 82 7.64 11.88 25.33
C ASP A 82 6.48 12.87 25.12
N GLN A 83 6.24 13.30 23.88
CA GLN A 83 5.07 14.14 23.55
C GLN A 83 3.75 13.42 23.80
N LEU A 84 3.64 12.17 23.37
CA LEU A 84 2.44 11.35 23.58
C LEU A 84 2.21 11.07 25.07
N ARG A 85 3.26 10.94 25.88
CA ARG A 85 3.16 10.81 27.34
C ARG A 85 2.67 12.09 28.01
N LYS A 86 3.06 13.25 27.48
CA LYS A 86 2.59 14.57 27.92
C LYS A 86 1.16 14.90 27.44
N GLY A 87 0.51 14.00 26.72
CA GLY A 87 -0.87 14.17 26.23
C GLY A 87 -0.98 14.94 24.91
N ALA A 88 0.13 15.27 24.25
CA ALA A 88 0.10 15.89 22.94
C ALA A 88 -0.21 14.81 21.87
N THR A 89 -1.47 14.68 21.47
CA THR A 89 -1.90 13.76 20.40
C THR A 89 -1.93 14.43 19.03
N ASN A 90 -1.78 15.75 18.96
CA ASN A 90 -1.78 16.48 17.70
C ASN A 90 -0.49 16.23 16.92
N SER A 91 -0.64 15.51 15.80
CA SER A 91 0.45 15.21 14.87
C SER A 91 1.20 16.44 14.35
N GLN A 92 0.54 17.59 14.18
CA GLN A 92 1.19 18.81 13.72
C GLN A 92 2.15 19.36 14.79
N THR A 93 1.69 19.44 16.04
CA THR A 93 2.51 19.91 17.16
C THR A 93 3.73 19.03 17.39
N ILE A 94 3.59 17.71 17.25
CA ILE A 94 4.71 16.77 17.34
C ILE A 94 5.69 16.99 16.17
N PHE A 95 5.17 17.16 14.96
CA PHE A 95 5.98 17.38 13.76
C PHE A 95 6.77 18.69 13.82
N ASP A 96 6.20 19.76 14.37
CA ASP A 96 6.90 21.04 14.52
C ASP A 96 8.06 20.92 15.52
N ARG A 97 7.87 20.22 16.65
CA ARG A 97 8.96 19.90 17.59
C ARG A 97 10.05 19.02 16.95
N LEU A 98 9.65 18.05 16.14
CA LEU A 98 10.60 17.23 15.40
C LEU A 98 11.45 18.09 14.45
N LYS A 99 10.84 19.06 13.76
CA LYS A 99 11.57 19.99 12.89
C LYS A 99 12.57 20.86 13.64
N GLU A 100 12.24 21.32 14.84
CA GLU A 100 13.17 22.06 15.71
C GLU A 100 14.43 21.24 16.03
N HIS A 101 14.29 19.91 16.11
CA HIS A 101 15.40 18.97 16.32
C HIS A 101 16.08 18.49 15.02
N GLY A 102 15.75 19.08 13.86
CA GLY A 102 16.39 18.74 12.57
C GLY A 102 15.71 17.60 11.80
N TYR A 103 14.46 17.25 12.10
CA TYR A 103 13.72 16.23 11.37
C TYR A 103 13.45 16.66 9.91
N ALA A 104 14.02 15.90 8.97
CA ALA A 104 13.85 16.09 7.53
C ALA A 104 12.75 15.21 6.91
N GLY A 105 12.03 14.44 7.72
CA GLY A 105 10.99 13.52 7.22
C GLY A 105 9.64 14.20 6.98
N ALA A 106 8.68 13.42 6.47
CA ALA A 106 7.32 13.90 6.20
C ALA A 106 6.42 13.80 7.44
N ILE A 107 5.41 14.67 7.52
CA ILE A 107 4.37 14.62 8.56
C ILE A 107 3.55 13.33 8.52
N MET A 108 3.38 12.72 7.34
CA MET A 108 2.65 11.45 7.22
C MET A 108 3.32 10.33 8.03
N SER A 109 4.65 10.28 8.06
CA SER A 109 5.36 9.30 8.88
C SER A 109 5.04 9.46 10.36
N VAL A 110 4.90 10.70 10.83
CA VAL A 110 4.52 11.00 12.22
C VAL A 110 3.08 10.57 12.49
N LYS A 111 2.15 10.85 11.56
CA LYS A 111 0.74 10.40 11.66
C LYS A 111 0.63 8.88 11.73
N ASP A 112 1.31 8.18 10.85
CA ASP A 112 1.32 6.72 10.80
C ASP A 112 1.87 6.12 12.09
N TYR A 113 2.92 6.72 12.65
CA TYR A 113 3.52 6.29 13.91
C TYR A 113 2.57 6.49 15.10
N ILE A 114 1.95 7.67 15.21
CA ILE A 114 0.96 7.95 16.27
C ILE A 114 -0.21 6.97 16.18
N ALA A 115 -0.75 6.74 14.97
CA ALA A 115 -1.84 5.79 14.77
C ALA A 115 -1.44 4.37 15.18
N ALA A 116 -0.23 3.93 14.81
CA ALA A 116 0.29 2.64 15.24
C ALA A 116 0.45 2.53 16.77
N GLN A 117 0.88 3.61 17.43
CA GLN A 117 1.04 3.65 18.88
C GLN A 117 -0.30 3.63 19.63
N GLN A 118 -1.34 4.29 19.11
CA GLN A 118 -2.69 4.22 19.67
C GLN A 118 -3.26 2.81 19.53
N LEU A 119 -3.17 2.22 18.34
CA LEU A 119 -3.62 0.84 18.10
C LEU A 119 -2.89 -0.17 19.01
N ALA A 120 -1.59 0.04 19.26
CA ALA A 120 -0.83 -0.79 20.18
C ALA A 120 -1.25 -0.62 21.64
N ARG A 121 -1.65 0.60 22.06
CA ARG A 121 -2.19 0.87 23.39
C ARG A 121 -3.56 0.21 23.58
N GLU A 122 -4.48 0.38 22.62
CA GLU A 122 -5.81 -0.23 22.64
C GLU A 122 -5.71 -1.77 22.76
N ARG A 123 -4.82 -2.40 21.97
CA ARG A 123 -4.58 -3.85 22.06
C ARG A 123 -3.97 -4.30 23.38
N ALA A 124 -3.15 -3.47 24.02
CA ALA A 124 -2.59 -3.78 25.33
C ALA A 124 -3.65 -3.66 26.44
N GLU A 125 -4.60 -2.74 26.30
CA GLU A 125 -5.71 -2.55 27.25
C GLU A 125 -6.73 -3.70 27.16
N GLU A 126 -7.04 -4.19 25.95
CA GLU A 126 -7.88 -5.37 25.74
C GLU A 126 -7.28 -6.67 26.32
N ALA A 127 -5.95 -6.78 26.32
CA ALA A 127 -5.25 -7.93 26.91
C ALA A 127 -5.14 -7.86 28.45
N GLY A 128 -5.45 -6.71 29.06
CA GLY A 128 -5.35 -6.46 30.50
C GLY A 128 -6.66 -6.65 31.29
N GLY A 129 -7.75 -7.09 30.66
CA GLY A 129 -9.02 -7.37 31.33
C GLY A 129 -8.92 -8.56 32.29
N SER A 130 -8.82 -8.29 33.59
CA SER A 130 -8.79 -9.26 34.70
C SER A 130 -9.84 -10.39 34.55
N PRO A 131 -9.46 -11.68 34.77
CA PRO A 131 -10.46 -12.68 35.12
C PRO A 131 -10.95 -12.34 36.54
N GLY A 132 -12.18 -11.82 36.64
CA GLY A 132 -12.83 -11.58 37.92
C GLY A 132 -12.85 -12.86 38.77
N PRO A 133 -12.72 -12.76 40.11
CA PRO A 133 -12.62 -13.94 40.95
C PRO A 133 -13.92 -14.75 40.86
N ALA A 134 -13.79 -16.01 40.42
CA ALA A 134 -14.87 -16.99 40.48
C ALA A 134 -15.30 -17.13 41.95
N ARG A 135 -16.56 -16.82 42.21
CA ARG A 135 -17.23 -17.04 43.50
C ARG A 135 -18.06 -18.30 43.43
#